data_AF-A0A5E4JY86-F1
#
_entry.id   AF-A0A5E4JY86-F1
#
_cell.length_a   1.000
_cell.length_b   1.000
_cell.length_c   1.000
_cell.angle_alpha   90.00
_cell.angle_beta   90.00
_cell.angle_gamma   90.00
#
_symmetry.space_group_name_H-M   'P 1'
#
loop_
_entity.id
_entity.type
_entity.pdbx_description
1 polymer ?
#
loop_
_entity_poly.entity_id
_entity_poly.type
_entity_poly.pdbx_seq_one_letter_code
_entity_poly.pdbx_strand_id
1 'polypeptide(L)'
;MAISVIIWGIIILVVLIYVLFEFKRMRHKLFALFLIGLILFAFFSFNFVFAGKNIQLNSLPDFQKAAQMYFSWLGNAFHNIQIVTTNAIKMNWQGNKST
;
A
#
# COMPACT_ATOMS: atom_id res chain seq x y z
N MET A 1 -1.54 19.41 -14.40
CA MET A 1 -0.94 18.42 -13.47
C MET A 1 -1.23 18.72 -12.00
N ALA A 2 -1.09 19.95 -11.49
CA ALA A 2 -1.34 20.24 -10.07
C ALA A 2 -2.82 20.15 -9.64
N ILE A 3 -3.75 20.72 -10.42
CA ILE A 3 -5.18 20.75 -10.10
C ILE A 3 -5.80 19.34 -10.09
N SER A 4 -5.39 18.48 -11.03
CA SER A 4 -5.85 17.09 -11.08
C SER A 4 -5.44 16.30 -9.84
N VAL A 5 -4.23 16.50 -9.33
CA VAL A 5 -3.74 15.82 -8.12
C VAL A 5 -4.49 16.30 -6.88
N ILE A 6 -4.81 17.60 -6.78
CA ILE A 6 -5.60 18.16 -5.67
C ILE A 6 -7.02 17.59 -5.69
N ILE A 7 -7.65 17.50 -6.86
CA ILE A 7 -9.00 16.93 -7.01
C ILE A 7 -9.00 15.44 -6.60
N TRP A 8 -8.03 14.66 -7.06
CA TRP A 8 -7.89 13.26 -6.65
C TRP A 8 -7.63 13.11 -5.15
N GLY A 9 -6.83 13.99 -4.56
CA GLY A 9 -6.60 14.04 -3.12
C GLY A 9 -7.88 14.30 -2.33
N ILE A 10 -8.70 15.25 -2.75
CA ILE A 10 -9.99 15.58 -2.10
C ILE A 10 -10.96 14.40 -2.22
N ILE A 11 -11.05 13.76 -3.39
CA ILE A 11 -11.91 12.58 -3.59
C ILE A 11 -11.50 11.45 -2.63
N ILE A 12 -10.21 11.15 -2.53
CA ILE A 12 -9.67 10.13 -1.62
C ILE A 12 -10.02 10.46 -0.17
N LEU A 13 -9.90 11.73 0.22
CA LEU A 13 -10.16 12.20 1.59
C LEU A 13 -11.64 12.12 1.96
N VAL A 14 -12.54 12.47 1.04
CA VAL A 14 -14.00 12.33 1.21
C VAL A 14 -14.41 10.87 1.31
N VAL A 15 -13.84 10.00 0.48
CA VAL A 15 -14.07 8.54 0.54
C VAL A 15 -13.56 7.97 1.87
N LEU A 16 -12.39 8.38 2.33
CA LEU A 16 -11.83 7.99 3.63
C LEU A 16 -12.75 8.40 4.80
N ILE A 17 -13.20 9.66 4.82
CA ILE A 17 -14.11 10.16 5.86
C ILE A 17 -15.43 9.38 5.84
N TYR A 18 -16.03 9.17 4.67
CA TYR A 18 -17.26 8.41 4.53
C TYR A 18 -17.12 6.98 5.06
N VAL A 19 -16.02 6.30 4.69
CA VAL A 19 -15.70 4.95 5.17
C VAL A 19 -15.54 4.94 6.70
N LEU A 20 -14.84 5.92 7.28
CA LEU A 20 -14.64 6.06 8.73
C LEU A 20 -15.94 6.33 9.51
N PHE A 21 -16.90 7.06 8.95
CA PHE A 21 -18.19 7.30 9.58
C PHE A 21 -19.12 6.07 9.52
N GLU A 22 -19.11 5.35 8.41
CA GLU A 22 -19.98 4.18 8.20
C GLU A 22 -19.41 2.89 8.86
N PHE A 23 -18.18 2.94 9.38
CA PHE A 23 -17.48 1.85 10.09
C PHE A 23 -18.29 1.25 11.25
N LYS A 24 -19.17 2.03 11.90
CA LYS A 24 -20.01 1.58 13.02
C LYS A 24 -21.11 0.59 12.59
N ARG A 25 -21.59 0.70 11.34
CA ARG A 25 -22.65 -0.16 10.76
C ARG A 25 -22.12 -1.21 9.77
N MET A 26 -20.85 -1.09 9.35
CA MET A 26 -20.24 -1.88 8.27
C MET A 26 -19.19 -2.90 8.70
N ARG A 27 -19.22 -3.44 9.92
CA ARG A 27 -18.20 -4.41 10.37
C ARG A 27 -17.96 -5.57 9.38
N HIS A 28 -19.01 -6.13 8.79
CA HIS A 28 -18.88 -7.19 7.78
C HIS A 28 -18.53 -6.68 6.37
N LYS A 29 -19.07 -5.51 5.97
CA LYS A 29 -18.84 -4.93 4.64
C LYS A 29 -17.43 -4.36 4.50
N LEU A 30 -16.88 -3.82 5.58
CA LEU A 30 -15.54 -3.27 5.60
C LEU A 30 -14.48 -4.36 5.65
N PHE A 31 -14.74 -5.46 6.35
CA PHE A 31 -13.89 -6.64 6.28
C PHE A 31 -13.85 -7.19 4.84
N ALA A 32 -14.99 -7.28 4.16
CA ALA A 32 -15.05 -7.69 2.76
C ALA A 32 -14.29 -6.72 1.83
N LEU A 33 -14.48 -5.41 2.00
CA LEU A 33 -13.75 -4.39 1.23
C LEU A 33 -12.24 -4.47 1.47
N PHE A 34 -11.82 -4.63 2.73
CA PHE A 34 -10.43 -4.83 3.11
C PHE A 34 -9.86 -6.09 2.46
N LEU A 35 -10.60 -7.20 2.48
CA LEU A 35 -10.18 -8.47 1.88
C LEU A 35 -10.04 -8.36 0.36
N ILE A 36 -10.99 -7.71 -0.31
CA ILE A 36 -10.92 -7.42 -1.76
C ILE A 36 -9.70 -6.56 -2.06
N GLY A 37 -9.47 -5.49 -1.28
CA GLY A 37 -8.30 -4.65 -1.39
C GLY A 37 -6.99 -5.42 -1.18
N LEU A 38 -6.96 -6.34 -0.21
CA LEU A 38 -5.80 -7.20 0.07
C LEU A 38 -5.51 -8.16 -1.09
N ILE A 39 -6.56 -8.76 -1.67
CA ILE A 39 -6.44 -9.65 -2.83
C ILE A 39 -5.93 -8.89 -4.04
N LEU A 40 -6.50 -7.72 -4.34
CA LEU A 40 -6.06 -6.86 -5.44
C LEU A 40 -4.61 -6.42 -5.23
N PHE A 41 -4.28 -5.95 -4.02
CA PHE A 41 -2.91 -5.58 -3.65
C PHE A 41 -1.95 -6.74 -3.91
N ALA A 42 -2.26 -7.95 -3.41
CA ALA A 42 -1.42 -9.12 -3.59
C ALA A 42 -1.26 -9.51 -5.07
N PHE A 43 -2.34 -9.42 -5.86
CA PHE A 43 -2.28 -9.71 -7.30
C PHE A 43 -1.39 -8.71 -8.05
N PHE A 44 -1.59 -7.41 -7.84
CA PHE A 44 -0.82 -6.38 -8.53
C PHE A 44 0.64 -6.36 -8.08
N SER A 45 0.92 -6.49 -6.78
CA SER A 45 2.29 -6.56 -6.27
C SER A 45 3.01 -7.81 -6.76
N PHE A 46 2.34 -8.96 -6.84
CA PHE A 46 2.92 -10.18 -7.39
C PHE A 46 3.33 -9.99 -8.85
N ASN A 47 2.42 -9.46 -9.68
CA ASN A 47 2.73 -9.15 -11.08
C ASN A 47 3.88 -8.13 -11.20
N PHE A 48 3.92 -7.12 -10.33
CA PHE A 48 4.99 -6.13 -10.31
C PHE A 48 6.36 -6.72 -9.94
N VAL A 49 6.42 -7.54 -8.89
CA VAL A 49 7.66 -8.16 -8.40
C VAL A 49 8.26 -9.12 -9.45
N PHE A 50 7.40 -9.81 -10.18
CA PHE A 50 7.80 -10.80 -11.17
C PHE A 50 7.78 -10.29 -12.61
N ALA A 51 7.48 -9.00 -12.83
CA ALA A 51 7.53 -8.39 -14.14
C ALA A 51 8.94 -8.56 -14.76
N GLY A 52 8.99 -9.11 -15.97
CA GLY A 52 10.24 -9.38 -16.68
C GLY A 52 11.07 -10.54 -16.12
N LYS A 53 10.56 -11.30 -15.15
CA LYS A 53 11.23 -12.51 -14.62
C LYS A 53 10.53 -13.75 -15.15
N ASN A 54 11.32 -14.66 -15.71
CA ASN A 54 10.81 -15.95 -16.18
C ASN A 54 10.76 -16.92 -14.98
N ILE A 55 9.72 -16.79 -14.15
CA ILE A 55 9.52 -17.68 -12.99
C ILE A 55 8.58 -18.80 -13.40
N GLN A 56 9.09 -20.02 -13.38
CA GLN A 56 8.29 -21.23 -13.56
C GLN A 56 7.74 -21.63 -12.19
N LEU A 57 6.44 -21.86 -12.06
CA LEU A 57 5.81 -22.34 -10.81
C LEU A 57 5.48 -23.83 -10.91
N ASN A 58 6.38 -24.59 -11.53
CA ASN A 58 6.14 -25.98 -11.91
C ASN A 58 6.68 -26.99 -10.89
N SER A 59 7.46 -26.52 -9.91
CA SER A 59 8.08 -27.38 -8.90
C SER A 59 8.00 -26.74 -7.52
N LEU A 60 8.02 -27.58 -6.47
CA LEU A 60 8.06 -27.13 -5.09
C LEU A 60 9.27 -26.23 -4.78
N PRO A 61 10.49 -26.53 -5.28
CA PRO A 61 11.62 -25.62 -5.16
C PRO A 61 11.40 -24.24 -5.80
N ASP A 62 10.75 -24.19 -6.97
CA ASP A 62 10.52 -22.91 -7.64
C ASP A 62 9.44 -22.08 -6.94
N PHE A 63 8.42 -22.75 -6.37
CA PHE A 63 7.45 -22.10 -5.51
C PHE A 63 8.12 -21.47 -4.28
N GLN A 64 9.01 -22.19 -3.62
CA GLN A 64 9.74 -21.68 -2.45
C GLN A 64 10.58 -20.45 -2.81
N LYS A 65 11.26 -20.47 -3.96
CA LYS A 65 12.02 -19.30 -4.46
C LYS A 65 11.11 -18.11 -4.73
N ALA A 66 9.97 -18.33 -5.39
CA ALA A 66 9.01 -17.26 -5.66
C ALA A 66 8.44 -16.68 -4.36
N ALA A 67 8.07 -17.52 -3.39
CA ALA A 67 7.60 -17.09 -2.09
C ALA A 67 8.66 -16.25 -1.36
N GLN A 68 9.90 -16.74 -1.26
CA GLN A 68 11.00 -16.00 -0.62
C GLN A 68 11.21 -14.64 -1.28
N MET A 69 11.19 -14.59 -2.61
CA MET A 69 11.36 -13.35 -3.36
C MET A 69 10.23 -12.36 -3.07
N TYR A 70 8.98 -12.82 -3.12
CA TYR A 70 7.81 -11.99 -2.85
C TYR A 70 7.80 -11.45 -1.41
N PHE A 71 8.05 -12.31 -0.41
CA PHE A 71 8.09 -11.91 1.00
C PHE A 71 9.29 -11.02 1.33
N SER A 72 10.44 -11.21 0.68
CA SER A 72 11.59 -10.29 0.80
C SER A 72 11.25 -8.90 0.27
N TRP A 73 10.62 -8.81 -0.90
CA TRP A 73 10.13 -7.53 -1.44
C TRP A 73 9.10 -6.88 -0.51
N LEU A 74 8.15 -7.66 -0.01
CA LEU A 74 7.12 -7.17 0.91
C LEU A 74 7.74 -6.62 2.20
N GLY A 75 8.69 -7.34 2.79
CA GLY A 75 9.43 -6.89 3.97
C GLY A 75 10.17 -5.57 3.74
N ASN A 76 10.83 -5.43 2.58
CA ASN A 76 11.47 -4.17 2.20
C ASN A 76 10.45 -3.04 2.00
N ALA A 77 9.29 -3.31 1.42
CA ALA A 77 8.23 -2.32 1.28
C ALA A 77 7.76 -1.80 2.66
N PHE A 78 7.53 -2.69 3.63
CA PHE A 78 7.20 -2.30 5.01
C PHE A 78 8.32 -1.52 5.68
N HIS A 79 9.57 -1.93 5.50
CA HIS A 79 10.73 -1.21 6.04
C HIS A 79 10.82 0.21 5.48
N ASN A 80 10.59 0.39 4.18
CA ASN A 80 10.56 1.70 3.54
C ASN A 80 9.43 2.57 4.08
N ILE A 81 8.23 2.02 4.26
CA ILE A 81 7.10 2.73 4.86
C ILE A 81 7.45 3.20 6.28
N GLN A 82 8.07 2.33 7.09
CA GLN A 82 8.53 2.68 8.42
C GLN A 82 9.55 3.82 8.40
N ILE A 83 10.55 3.77 7.49
CA ILE A 83 11.56 4.83 7.35
C ILE A 83 10.90 6.16 6.99
N VAL A 84 10.05 6.18 5.96
CA VAL A 84 9.34 7.39 5.50
C VAL A 84 8.49 7.96 6.62
N THR A 85 7.75 7.12 7.33
CA THR A 85 6.90 7.53 8.45
C THR A 85 7.73 8.09 9.60
N THR A 86 8.83 7.44 9.95
CA THR A 86 9.75 7.90 11.01
C THR A 86 10.37 9.24 10.64
N ASN A 87 10.80 9.42 9.39
CA ASN A 87 11.36 10.68 8.91
C ASN A 87 10.33 11.79 8.92
N ALA A 88 9.09 11.52 8.51
CA ALA A 88 8.00 12.49 8.56
C ALA A 88 7.67 12.91 10.00
N ILE A 89 7.65 11.97 10.96
CA ILE A 89 7.42 12.30 12.38
C ILE A 89 8.56 13.18 12.93
N LYS A 90 9.81 12.90 12.55
CA LYS A 90 10.99 13.66 13.01
C LYS A 90 11.15 15.02 12.33
N MET A 91 10.41 15.28 11.26
CA MET A 91 10.50 16.54 10.53
C MET A 91 10.03 17.70 11.43
N ASN A 92 10.78 18.80 11.45
CA ASN A 92 10.30 20.02 12.10
C ASN A 92 9.21 20.66 11.22
N TRP A 93 7.97 20.52 11.66
CA TRP A 93 6.80 21.07 10.97
C TRP A 93 6.59 22.56 11.22
N GLN A 94 7.33 23.18 12.15
CA GLN A 94 7.41 24.63 12.24
C GLN A 94 8.21 25.11 11.03
N GLY A 95 7.50 25.47 9.95
CA GLY A 95 8.13 25.93 8.71
C GLY A 95 9.16 27.02 8.97
N ASN A 96 10.18 27.10 8.10
CA ASN A 96 11.25 28.08 8.20
C ASN A 96 10.65 29.48 8.40
N LYS A 97 10.76 30.02 9.61
CA LYS A 97 10.47 31.43 9.85
C LYS A 97 11.66 32.20 9.28
N SER A 98 11.56 32.59 8.01
CA SER A 98 12.39 33.64 7.45
C SER A 98 11.99 34.95 8.13
N THR A 99 12.70 35.29 9.20
CA THR A 99 12.76 36.66 9.72
C THR A 99 13.57 37.54 8.80
#